data_AF-X1PY20-F1
#
_entry.id   AF-X1PY20-F1
#
_cell.length_a   1.000
_cell.length_b   1.000
_cell.length_c   1.000
_cell.angle_alpha   90.00
_cell.angle_beta   90.00
_cell.angle_gamma   90.00
#
_symmetry.space_group_name_H-M   'P 1'
#
loop_
_entity.id
_entity.type
_entity.pdbx_description
1 polymer ?
#
loop_
_entity_poly.entity_id
_entity_poly.type
_entity_poly.pdbx_seq_one_letter_code
_entity_poly.pdbx_strand_id
1 'polypeptide(L)'
;MTTQLDLFGEAKVEIAQPEPMTEVRLGHRSVRIPLRKKRRESLTKLMGILAQLEGKDIYIGSYDTGGRHYWVNNLLLRRLQLEYHPFRFKDAIDYIPSVIVLWGSRGGQVRIFTDYLVAVREQEYMGYWHWLLDFR
;
A
#
# COMPACT_ATOMS: atom_id res chain seq x y z
N MET A 1 27.81 21.21 -48.15
CA MET A 1 27.92 20.89 -46.71
C MET A 1 26.53 21.04 -46.11
N THR A 2 25.77 19.95 -46.06
CA THR A 2 24.39 19.90 -45.56
C THR A 2 24.40 19.80 -44.04
N THR A 3 24.07 20.88 -43.34
CA THR A 3 23.81 20.87 -41.89
C THR A 3 22.40 20.34 -41.64
N GLN A 4 22.28 19.03 -41.49
CA GLN A 4 21.07 18.42 -40.94
C GLN A 4 21.06 18.72 -39.44
N LEU A 5 20.18 19.63 -39.02
CA LEU A 5 19.93 19.94 -37.62
C LEU A 5 19.36 18.68 -36.95
N ASP A 6 20.11 18.20 -35.96
CA ASP A 6 19.77 17.05 -35.14
C ASP A 6 18.53 17.38 -34.30
N LEU A 7 17.37 16.85 -34.73
CA LEU A 7 16.05 17.17 -34.19
C LEU A 7 15.85 16.71 -32.73
N PHE A 8 16.83 15.99 -32.16
CA PHE A 8 16.73 15.36 -30.84
C PHE A 8 17.80 15.82 -29.84
N GLY A 9 18.60 16.84 -30.18
CA GLY A 9 19.71 17.30 -29.33
C GLY A 9 19.30 18.03 -28.04
N GLU A 10 18.07 18.56 -27.93
CA GLU A 10 17.69 19.46 -26.83
C GLU A 10 16.47 19.02 -26.01
N ALA A 11 15.75 17.98 -26.43
CA ALA A 11 14.67 17.43 -25.62
C ALA A 11 15.22 16.30 -24.75
N LYS A 12 15.65 16.64 -23.52
CA LYS A 12 15.68 15.70 -22.39
C LYS A 12 14.24 15.23 -22.15
N VAL A 13 13.73 14.37 -23.01
CA VAL A 13 12.52 13.60 -22.74
C VAL A 13 12.94 12.65 -21.63
N GLU A 14 12.51 12.93 -20.41
CA GLU A 14 12.55 11.95 -19.32
C GLU A 14 11.77 10.73 -19.82
N ILE A 15 12.50 9.75 -20.36
CA ILE A 15 11.95 8.44 -20.71
C ILE A 15 11.48 7.86 -19.39
N ALA A 16 10.18 7.97 -19.13
CA ALA A 16 9.53 7.43 -17.94
C ALA A 16 10.04 6.01 -17.71
N GLN A 17 10.72 5.80 -16.59
CA GLN A 17 11.32 4.50 -16.30
C GLN A 17 10.23 3.41 -16.41
N PRO A 18 10.51 2.29 -17.10
CA PRO A 18 9.52 1.25 -17.30
C PRO A 18 9.01 0.73 -15.94
N GLU A 19 7.69 0.61 -15.82
CA GLU A 19 7.07 0.23 -14.55
C GLU A 19 7.67 -1.08 -14.01
N PRO A 20 7.97 -1.16 -12.70
CA PRO A 20 8.51 -2.37 -12.14
C PRO A 20 7.45 -3.47 -12.24
N MET A 21 7.74 -4.47 -13.06
CA MET A 21 6.90 -5.65 -13.30
C MET A 21 7.39 -6.79 -12.43
N THR A 22 6.48 -7.54 -11.82
CA THR A 22 6.83 -8.83 -11.19
C THR A 22 6.38 -9.97 -12.08
N GLU A 23 7.30 -10.88 -12.39
CA GLU A 23 7.00 -12.13 -13.08
C GLU A 23 6.48 -13.14 -12.06
N VAL A 24 5.22 -13.53 -12.19
CA VAL A 24 4.62 -14.62 -11.42
C VAL A 24 4.59 -15.85 -12.32
N ARG A 25 5.18 -16.95 -11.86
CA ARG A 25 5.16 -18.24 -12.57
C ARG A 25 4.14 -19.18 -11.93
N LEU A 26 3.25 -19.72 -12.75
CA LEU A 26 2.27 -20.73 -12.38
C LEU A 26 2.47 -21.94 -13.31
N GLY A 27 3.30 -22.89 -12.86
CA GLY A 27 3.81 -23.97 -13.71
C GLY A 27 4.65 -23.44 -14.87
N HIS A 28 4.30 -23.79 -16.11
CA HIS A 28 4.97 -23.30 -17.33
C HIS A 28 4.50 -21.92 -17.80
N ARG A 29 3.47 -21.33 -17.18
CA ARG A 29 2.96 -20.02 -17.58
C ARG A 29 3.58 -18.93 -16.70
N SER A 30 4.22 -17.95 -17.33
CA SER A 30 4.67 -16.73 -16.68
C SER A 30 3.76 -15.56 -17.04
N VAL A 31 3.38 -14.77 -16.04
CA VAL A 31 2.59 -13.55 -16.23
C VAL A 31 3.35 -12.40 -15.58
N ARG A 32 3.54 -11.31 -16.34
CA ARG A 32 4.10 -10.06 -15.81
C ARG A 32 2.96 -9.19 -15.33
N ILE A 33 2.86 -9.00 -14.01
CA ILE A 33 1.85 -8.14 -13.41
C ILE A 33 2.49 -6.79 -13.08
N PRO A 34 1.90 -5.66 -13.53
CA PRO A 34 2.34 -4.34 -13.09
C PRO A 34 2.15 -4.22 -11.58
N LEU A 35 3.23 -4.03 -10.83
CA LEU A 35 3.19 -3.90 -9.37
C LEU A 35 2.29 -2.76 -8.93
N ARG A 36 2.26 -1.69 -9.72
CA ARG A 36 1.43 -0.50 -9.48
C ARG A 36 -0.07 -0.81 -9.52
N LYS A 37 -0.51 -1.62 -10.49
CA LYS A 37 -1.92 -2.03 -10.62
C LYS A 37 -2.36 -2.91 -9.44
N LYS A 38 -1.54 -3.91 -9.09
CA LYS A 38 -1.81 -4.80 -7.95
C LYS A 38 -1.83 -4.05 -6.61
N ARG A 39 -0.90 -3.11 -6.42
CA ARG A 39 -0.87 -2.23 -5.24
C ARG A 39 -2.13 -1.36 -5.19
N ARG A 40 -2.55 -0.78 -6.31
CA ARG A 40 -3.75 0.04 -6.40
C ARG A 40 -4.98 -0.77 -5.98
N GLU A 41 -5.18 -1.97 -6.52
CA GLU A 41 -6.29 -2.85 -6.14
C GLU A 41 -6.26 -3.19 -4.64
N SER A 42 -5.09 -3.55 -4.11
CA SER A 42 -4.91 -3.86 -2.70
C SER A 42 -5.18 -2.66 -1.79
N LEU A 43 -4.78 -1.45 -2.21
CA LEU A 43 -5.03 -0.23 -1.47
C LEU A 43 -6.48 0.21 -1.51
N THR A 44 -7.16 0.10 -2.66
CA THR A 44 -8.60 0.34 -2.74
C THR A 44 -9.36 -0.57 -1.78
N LYS A 45 -8.96 -1.85 -1.73
CA LYS A 45 -9.54 -2.81 -0.79
C LYS A 45 -9.26 -2.42 0.67
N LEU A 46 -8.01 -2.06 0.99
CA LEU A 46 -7.62 -1.61 2.33
C LEU A 46 -8.43 -0.39 2.77
N MET A 47 -8.55 0.62 1.90
CA MET A 47 -9.28 1.85 2.20
C MET A 47 -10.76 1.58 2.45
N GLY A 48 -11.38 0.68 1.67
CA GLY A 48 -12.76 0.25 1.90
C GLY A 48 -12.96 -0.40 3.28
N ILE A 49 -12.04 -1.29 3.68
CA ILE A 49 -12.07 -1.93 5.01
C ILE A 49 -11.89 -0.88 6.10
N LEU A 50 -10.87 -0.01 5.98
CA LEU A 50 -10.58 1.00 7.00
C LEU A 50 -11.74 1.96 7.19
N ALA A 51 -12.41 2.40 6.11
CA ALA A 51 -13.59 3.25 6.20
C ALA A 51 -14.73 2.60 7.02
N GLN A 52 -14.88 1.27 6.96
CA GLN A 52 -15.87 0.54 7.76
C GLN A 52 -15.46 0.40 9.24
N LEU A 53 -14.17 0.53 9.54
CA LEU A 53 -13.58 0.41 10.87
C LEU A 53 -13.38 1.76 11.56
N GLU A 54 -13.49 2.87 10.83
CA GLU A 54 -13.38 4.21 11.40
C GLU A 54 -14.40 4.42 12.53
N GLY A 55 -13.95 4.99 13.64
CA GLY A 55 -14.70 5.18 14.86
C GLY A 55 -14.83 3.95 15.76
N LYS A 56 -14.46 2.75 15.30
CA LYS A 56 -14.52 1.51 16.09
C LYS A 56 -13.21 1.27 16.86
N ASP A 57 -13.30 0.38 17.83
CA ASP A 57 -12.13 -0.13 18.53
C ASP A 57 -11.57 -1.32 17.74
N ILE A 58 -10.29 -1.25 17.37
CA ILE A 58 -9.61 -2.32 16.61
C ILE A 58 -8.40 -2.85 17.36
N TYR A 59 -8.08 -4.12 17.12
CA TYR A 59 -6.86 -4.75 17.59
C TYR A 59 -5.89 -4.92 16.43
N ILE A 60 -4.63 -4.57 16.65
CA ILE A 60 -3.56 -4.70 15.67
C ILE A 60 -2.51 -5.68 16.20
N GLY A 61 -2.18 -6.66 15.37
CA GLY A 61 -1.00 -7.50 15.52
C GLY A 61 0.02 -7.17 14.45
N SER A 62 1.30 -7.28 14.78
CA SER A 62 2.40 -7.28 13.81
C SER A 62 3.28 -8.49 14.10
N TYR A 63 3.27 -9.42 13.16
CA TYR A 63 4.09 -10.61 13.15
C TYR A 63 5.14 -10.42 12.06
N ASP A 64 6.30 -9.90 12.45
CA ASP A 64 7.43 -9.77 11.54
C ASP A 64 8.33 -11.00 11.72
N THR A 65 8.41 -11.86 10.70
CA THR A 65 9.30 -13.03 10.67
C THR A 65 10.74 -12.67 10.27
N GLY A 66 11.03 -11.39 9.99
CA GLY A 66 12.24 -10.93 9.29
C GLY A 66 13.30 -10.17 10.10
N GLY A 67 13.41 -10.38 11.42
CA GLY A 67 14.59 -9.91 12.18
C GLY A 67 14.41 -8.66 13.04
N ARG A 68 13.19 -8.33 13.46
CA ARG A 68 12.97 -7.39 14.58
C ARG A 68 12.95 -8.16 15.91
N HIS A 69 13.54 -7.58 16.94
CA HIS A 69 13.66 -8.20 18.27
C HIS A 69 12.36 -8.24 19.10
N TYR A 70 11.22 -7.83 18.53
CA TYR A 70 9.94 -7.78 19.23
C TYR A 70 8.77 -8.03 18.28
N TRP A 71 7.71 -8.61 18.85
CA TRP A 71 6.42 -8.86 18.22
C TRP A 71 5.36 -7.99 18.88
N VAL A 72 4.38 -7.52 18.12
CA VAL A 72 3.24 -6.78 18.66
C VAL A 72 2.02 -7.65 18.53
N ASN A 73 1.32 -7.88 19.63
CA ASN A 73 0.10 -8.67 19.64
C ASN A 73 -1.01 -7.89 20.36
N ASN A 74 -2.24 -7.94 19.83
CA ASN A 74 -3.44 -7.33 20.40
C ASN A 74 -3.28 -5.86 20.84
N LEU A 75 -2.56 -5.06 20.05
CA LEU A 75 -2.48 -3.62 20.29
C LEU A 75 -3.85 -2.99 20.03
N LEU A 76 -4.51 -2.54 21.10
CA LEU A 76 -5.81 -1.90 21.00
C LEU A 76 -5.67 -0.44 20.56
N LEU A 77 -6.25 -0.10 19.42
CA LEU A 77 -6.54 1.28 19.02
C LEU A 77 -8.02 1.57 19.28
N ARG A 78 -8.29 2.32 20.35
CA ARG A 78 -9.65 2.78 20.67
C ARG A 78 -10.05 3.96 19.81
N ARG A 79 -11.28 3.97 19.32
CA ARG A 79 -11.88 5.00 18.46
C ARG A 79 -10.96 5.36 17.29
N LEU A 80 -10.80 4.40 16.38
CA LEU A 80 -9.93 4.54 15.22
C LEU A 80 -10.24 5.82 14.44
N GLN A 81 -9.22 6.64 14.21
CA GLN A 81 -9.28 7.79 13.30
C GLN A 81 -8.29 7.56 12.16
N LEU A 82 -8.69 7.92 10.95
CA LEU A 82 -7.90 7.68 9.75
C LEU A 82 -7.31 8.99 9.24
N GLU A 83 -6.01 8.97 8.99
CA GLU A 83 -5.33 10.05 8.29
C GLU A 83 -4.56 9.49 7.09
N TYR A 84 -4.63 10.21 5.97
CA TYR A 84 -4.03 9.81 4.71
C TYR A 84 -2.99 10.84 4.29
N HIS A 85 -1.84 10.37 3.83
CA HIS A 85 -0.77 11.22 3.31
C HIS A 85 -0.34 10.78 1.91
N PRO A 86 -0.15 11.74 0.96
CA PRO A 86 -0.36 13.19 1.11
C PRO A 86 -1.83 13.63 1.09
N PHE A 87 -2.29 14.33 2.15
CA PHE A 87 -3.69 14.77 2.29
C PHE A 87 -4.15 15.71 1.16
N ARG A 88 -3.22 16.46 0.56
CA ARG A 88 -3.49 17.46 -0.50
C ARG A 88 -4.21 16.89 -1.74
N PHE A 89 -4.16 15.58 -1.97
CA PHE A 89 -4.76 14.96 -3.14
C PHE A 89 -5.96 14.06 -2.80
N LYS A 90 -6.53 14.17 -1.59
CA LYS A 90 -7.61 13.29 -1.12
C LYS A 90 -8.81 13.20 -2.08
N ASP A 91 -9.14 14.29 -2.76
CA ASP A 91 -10.30 14.38 -3.65
C ASP A 91 -10.01 13.96 -5.11
N ALA A 92 -8.75 13.60 -5.43
CA ALA A 92 -8.40 13.14 -6.76
C ALA A 92 -8.92 11.71 -7.01
N ILE A 93 -9.50 11.49 -8.19
CA ILE A 93 -10.08 10.19 -8.61
C ILE A 93 -9.03 9.05 -8.59
N ASP A 94 -7.76 9.40 -8.83
CA ASP A 94 -6.63 8.46 -8.84
C ASP A 94 -5.75 8.57 -7.58
N TYR A 95 -6.27 9.13 -6.49
CA TYR A 95 -5.50 9.29 -5.26
C TYR A 95 -5.08 7.95 -4.67
N ILE A 96 -3.77 7.82 -4.44
CA ILE A 96 -3.18 6.70 -3.71
C ILE A 96 -2.36 7.31 -2.56
N PRO A 97 -2.74 7.08 -1.28
CA PRO A 97 -1.93 7.53 -0.16
C PRO A 97 -0.62 6.75 -0.12
N SER A 98 0.51 7.42 0.11
CA SER A 98 1.81 6.82 0.40
C SER A 98 1.89 6.31 1.85
N VAL A 99 1.18 6.97 2.76
CA VAL A 99 1.09 6.58 4.17
C VAL A 99 -0.35 6.66 4.64
N ILE A 100 -0.78 5.63 5.33
CA ILE A 100 -2.04 5.61 6.07
C ILE A 100 -1.69 5.57 7.56
N VAL A 101 -2.21 6.53 8.31
CA VAL A 101 -2.02 6.61 9.76
C VAL A 101 -3.31 6.20 10.45
N LEU A 102 -3.21 5.18 11.29
CA LEU A 102 -4.25 4.67 12.16
C LEU A 102 -4.06 5.31 13.53
N TRP A 103 -4.85 6.32 13.84
CA TRP A 103 -4.82 6.99 15.14
C TRP A 103 -5.76 6.28 16.12
N GLY A 104 -5.26 6.04 17.32
CA GLY A 104 -6.04 5.63 18.47
C GLY A 104 -6.07 6.72 19.54
N SER A 105 -6.77 6.43 20.63
CA SER A 105 -6.84 7.33 21.78
C SER A 105 -5.45 7.70 22.35
N ARG A 106 -5.34 8.90 22.94
CA ARG A 106 -4.13 9.40 23.63
C ARG A 106 -2.89 9.52 22.74
N GLY A 107 -3.07 9.68 21.42
CA GLY A 107 -1.97 9.91 20.48
C GLY A 107 -1.21 8.64 20.07
N GLY A 108 -1.70 7.45 20.45
CA GLY A 108 -1.18 6.20 19.91
C GLY A 108 -1.47 6.12 18.41
N GLN A 109 -0.49 5.72 17.60
CA GLN A 109 -0.66 5.62 16.15
C GLN A 109 0.09 4.41 15.58
N VAL A 110 -0.48 3.83 14.52
CA VAL A 110 0.18 2.86 13.66
C VAL A 110 0.26 3.44 12.26
N ARG A 111 1.45 3.41 11.64
CA ARG A 111 1.68 3.96 10.30
C ARG A 111 1.89 2.81 9.32
N ILE A 112 1.09 2.79 8.27
CA ILE A 112 1.17 1.82 7.19
C ILE A 112 1.78 2.53 5.98
N PHE A 113 2.98 2.10 5.59
CA PHE A 113 3.63 2.56 4.37
C PHE A 113 3.11 1.73 3.20
N THR A 114 2.33 2.36 2.33
CA THR A 114 1.61 1.68 1.25
C THR A 114 2.52 1.27 0.10
N ASP A 115 3.72 1.85 0.03
CA ASP A 115 4.73 1.51 -0.98
C ASP A 115 5.25 0.08 -0.88
N TYR A 116 5.07 -0.55 0.27
CA TYR A 116 5.46 -1.93 0.52
C TYR A 116 4.28 -2.90 0.53
N LEU A 117 3.03 -2.39 0.46
CA LEU A 117 1.85 -3.23 0.50
C LEU A 117 1.73 -4.06 -0.79
N VAL A 118 1.68 -5.37 -0.62
CA VAL A 118 1.60 -6.36 -1.71
C VAL A 118 0.19 -6.91 -1.87
N ALA A 119 -0.46 -7.23 -0.75
CA ALA A 119 -1.79 -7.82 -0.74
C ALA A 119 -2.55 -7.52 0.57
N VAL A 120 -3.88 -7.57 0.47
CA VAL A 120 -4.80 -7.50 1.62
C VAL A 120 -5.69 -8.72 1.59
N ARG A 121 -5.52 -9.59 2.58
CA ARG A 121 -6.26 -10.85 2.72
C ARG A 121 -7.27 -10.73 3.85
N GLU A 122 -8.40 -11.40 3.67
CA GLU A 122 -9.41 -11.58 4.69
C GLU A 122 -9.35 -13.03 5.15
N GLN A 123 -9.38 -13.24 6.46
CA GLN A 123 -9.39 -14.55 7.04
C GLN A 123 -10.32 -14.56 8.25
N GLU A 124 -11.30 -15.44 8.24
CA GLU A 124 -12.06 -15.75 9.45
C GLU A 124 -11.25 -16.75 10.30
N TYR A 125 -11.06 -16.43 11.57
CA TYR A 125 -10.37 -17.29 12.51
C TYR A 125 -11.08 -17.24 13.87
N MET A 126 -11.54 -18.41 14.34
CA MET A 126 -12.21 -18.56 15.64
C MET A 126 -13.35 -17.55 15.89
N GLY A 127 -14.14 -17.23 14.85
CA GLY A 127 -15.27 -16.29 14.96
C GLY A 127 -14.90 -14.81 14.87
N TYR A 128 -13.63 -14.49 14.59
CA TYR A 128 -13.16 -13.14 14.34
C TYR A 128 -12.69 -12.98 12.89
N TRP A 129 -12.93 -11.80 12.33
CA TRP A 129 -12.38 -11.42 11.02
C TRP A 129 -11.01 -10.78 11.21
N HIS A 130 -10.00 -11.37 10.59
CA HIS A 130 -8.66 -10.81 10.47
C HIS A 130 -8.48 -10.24 9.07
N TRP A 131 -7.97 -9.01 9.02
CA TRP A 131 -7.47 -8.40 7.79
C TRP A 131 -5.95 -8.45 7.84
N LEU A 132 -5.36 -9.31 7.01
CA LEU A 132 -3.92 -9.51 6.93
C LEU A 132 -3.32 -8.64 5.84
N LEU A 133 -2.32 -7.86 6.21
CA LEU A 133 -1.58 -6.98 5.31
C LEU A 133 -0.22 -7.63 5.02
N ASP A 134 0.01 -7.97 3.75
CA ASP A 134 1.28 -8.54 3.32
C ASP A 134 2.18 -7.44 2.78
N PHE A 135 3.39 -7.35 3.32
CA PHE A 135 4.42 -6.39 2.91
C PHE A 135 5.60 -7.11 2.25
N ARG A 136 6.31 -6.42 1.33
CA ARG A 136 7.54 -6.92 0.68
C ARG A 136 8.79 -6.64 1.50
#